data_AF-I2CQ27-F1
#
_entry.id   AF-I2CQ27-F1
#
_cell.length_a   1.000
_cell.length_b   1.000
_cell.length_c   1.000
_cell.angle_alpha   90.00
_cell.angle_beta   90.00
_cell.angle_gamma   90.00
#
_symmetry.space_group_name_H-M   'P 1'
#
loop_
_entity.id
_entity.type
_entity.pdbx_description
1 polymer ?
#
loop_
_entity_poly.entity_id
_entity_poly.type
_entity_poly.pdbx_seq_one_letter_code
_entity_poly.pdbx_strand_id
1 'polypeptide(L)'
;MTQCTGNAYYLAPEVFRGQQYTEKADCYSYGILLWELFTRKYPFATLNPRSAAFQQAEGLRPPLAEVEAQPPAVLELMERAWHADPAQRMSFKDMASVKYLT
;
A
#
# COMPACT_ATOMS: atom_id res chain seq x y z
N MET A 1 -9.50 -4.21 -19.65
CA MET A 1 -9.71 -4.97 -18.39
C MET A 1 -8.42 -5.68 -18.04
N THR A 2 -7.67 -5.22 -17.04
CA THR A 2 -6.53 -5.95 -16.47
C THR A 2 -7.07 -6.94 -15.44
N GLN A 3 -7.45 -8.14 -15.88
CA GLN A 3 -7.82 -9.24 -15.00
C GLN A 3 -6.58 -9.73 -14.25
N CYS A 4 -6.51 -9.42 -12.94
CA CYS A 4 -5.78 -10.18 -11.92
C CYS A 4 -4.35 -10.67 -12.26
N THR A 5 -3.55 -9.90 -13.01
CA THR A 5 -2.14 -10.23 -13.29
C THR A 5 -1.18 -9.50 -12.36
N GLY A 6 -1.68 -8.65 -11.46
CA GLY A 6 -0.88 -8.02 -10.40
C GLY A 6 -0.58 -9.01 -9.28
N ASN A 7 0.61 -8.90 -8.68
CA ASN A 7 0.94 -9.67 -7.49
C ASN A 7 -0.03 -9.29 -6.36
N ALA A 8 -0.82 -10.25 -5.87
CA ALA A 8 -1.96 -9.97 -5.01
C ALA A 8 -1.58 -9.38 -3.64
N TYR A 9 -0.30 -9.44 -3.23
CA TYR A 9 0.21 -8.76 -2.04
C TYR A 9 0.11 -7.22 -2.09
N TYR A 10 0.04 -6.63 -3.28
CA TYR A 10 -0.04 -5.17 -3.47
C TYR A 10 -1.45 -4.72 -3.86
N LEU A 11 -2.40 -5.66 -3.96
CA LEU A 11 -3.73 -5.41 -4.48
C LEU A 11 -4.52 -4.50 -3.54
N ALA A 12 -5.04 -3.40 -4.09
CA ALA A 12 -5.90 -2.50 -3.34
C ALA A 12 -7.26 -3.17 -3.03
N PRO A 13 -7.88 -2.87 -1.86
CA PRO A 13 -9.14 -3.47 -1.43
C PRO A 13 -10.28 -3.37 -2.46
N GLU A 14 -10.41 -2.22 -3.13
CA GLU A 14 -11.44 -1.97 -4.12
C GLU A 14 -11.25 -2.83 -5.38
N VAL A 15 -10.00 -3.07 -5.78
CA VAL A 15 -9.67 -3.90 -6.95
C VAL A 15 -9.95 -5.37 -6.65
N PHE A 16 -9.60 -5.84 -5.44
CA PHE A 16 -9.96 -7.18 -4.99
C PHE A 16 -11.47 -7.43 -4.99
N ARG A 17 -12.27 -6.42 -4.62
CA ARG A 17 -13.73 -6.47 -4.60
C ARG A 17 -14.38 -6.31 -5.98
N GLY A 18 -13.59 -6.18 -7.06
CA GLY A 18 -14.11 -5.95 -8.41
C GLY A 18 -14.77 -4.58 -8.61
N GLN A 19 -14.45 -3.61 -7.75
CA GLN A 19 -14.91 -2.23 -7.89
C GLN A 19 -14.08 -1.49 -8.96
N GLN A 20 -14.49 -0.25 -9.27
CA GLN A 20 -13.82 0.56 -10.29
C GLN A 20 -12.36 0.83 -9.91
N TYR A 21 -11.45 0.46 -10.80
CA TYR A 21 -10.04 0.80 -10.69
C TYR A 21 -9.81 2.28 -11.02
N THR A 22 -8.96 2.92 -10.22
CA THR A 22 -8.52 4.31 -10.41
C THR A 22 -7.03 4.40 -10.09
N GLU A 23 -6.39 5.54 -10.37
CA GLU A 23 -5.00 5.85 -9.97
C GLU A 23 -4.72 5.65 -8.46
N LYS A 24 -5.76 5.68 -7.63
CA LYS A 24 -5.65 5.44 -6.18
C LYS A 24 -5.23 4.00 -5.89
N ALA A 25 -5.59 3.03 -6.73
CA ALA A 25 -5.14 1.66 -6.58
C ALA A 25 -3.62 1.54 -6.73
N ASP A 26 -3.02 2.36 -7.61
CA ASP A 26 -1.57 2.43 -7.76
C ASP A 26 -0.90 3.11 -6.56
N CYS A 27 -1.54 4.15 -6.01
CA CYS A 27 -1.09 4.78 -4.76
C CYS A 27 -1.03 3.78 -3.59
N TYR A 28 -2.02 2.87 -3.51
CA TYR A 28 -2.03 1.79 -2.52
C TYR A 28 -0.86 0.84 -2.72
N SER A 29 -0.70 0.37 -3.95
CA SER A 29 0.36 -0.58 -4.33
C SER A 29 1.73 0.01 -4.04
N TYR A 30 1.90 1.31 -4.27
CA TYR A 30 3.11 2.06 -3.96
C TYR A 30 3.39 2.14 -2.45
N GLY A 31 2.38 2.36 -1.61
CA GLY A 31 2.55 2.33 -0.15
C GLY A 31 3.07 0.98 0.36
N ILE A 32 2.52 -0.13 -0.16
CA ILE A 32 2.99 -1.49 0.19
C ILE A 32 4.42 -1.73 -0.32
N LEU A 33 4.73 -1.25 -1.53
CA LEU A 33 6.07 -1.34 -2.12
C LEU A 33 7.10 -0.55 -1.29
N LEU A 34 6.77 0.65 -0.82
CA LEU A 34 7.66 1.44 0.02
C LEU A 34 7.99 0.69 1.32
N TRP A 35 7.00 0.06 1.95
CA TRP A 35 7.24 -0.75 3.14
C TRP A 35 8.19 -1.92 2.85
N GLU A 36 8.01 -2.63 1.73
CA GLU A 36 8.93 -3.69 1.31
C GLU A 36 10.35 -3.16 1.08
N LEU A 37 10.50 -2.01 0.43
CA LEU A 37 11.80 -1.40 0.16
C LEU A 37 12.55 -1.03 1.44
N PHE A 38 11.87 -0.44 2.41
CA PHE A 38 12.51 -0.02 3.66
C PHE A 38 12.78 -1.17 4.61
N THR A 39 11.88 -2.15 4.69
CA THR A 39 12.08 -3.32 5.56
C THR A 39 12.97 -4.39 4.93
N ARG A 40 13.10 -4.38 3.59
CA ARG A 40 13.71 -5.45 2.78
C ARG A 40 13.07 -6.83 3.01
N LYS A 41 11.79 -6.84 3.38
CA LYS A 41 11.01 -8.05 3.65
C LYS A 41 9.87 -8.17 2.66
N TYR A 42 9.50 -9.42 2.36
CA TYR A 42 8.29 -9.68 1.58
C TYR A 42 7.04 -9.31 2.39
N PRO A 43 6.12 -8.50 1.83
CA PRO A 43 4.86 -8.20 2.50
C PRO A 43 4.07 -9.48 2.67
N PHE A 44 3.55 -9.70 3.89
CA PHE A 44 2.69 -10.84 4.21
C PHE A 44 3.30 -12.22 3.90
N ALA A 45 4.60 -12.42 4.14
CA ALA A 45 5.34 -13.62 3.74
C ALA A 45 4.76 -14.97 4.24
N THR A 46 3.91 -14.96 5.27
CA THR A 46 3.24 -16.15 5.83
C THR A 46 1.91 -16.48 5.14
N LEU A 47 1.41 -15.61 4.27
CA LEU A 47 0.14 -15.76 3.59
C LEU A 47 0.37 -16.09 2.12
N ASN A 48 -0.51 -16.89 1.53
CA ASN A 48 -0.58 -16.97 0.07
C ASN A 48 -1.18 -15.68 -0.51
N PRO A 49 -0.92 -15.36 -1.79
CA PRO A 49 -1.30 -14.07 -2.37
C PRO A 49 -2.81 -13.76 -2.27
N ARG A 50 -3.67 -14.76 -2.48
CA ARG A 50 -5.14 -14.58 -2.38
C ARG A 50 -5.58 -14.28 -0.95
N SER A 51 -4.98 -14.96 0.03
CA SER A 51 -5.30 -14.75 1.45
C SER A 51 -4.79 -13.39 1.95
N ALA A 52 -3.63 -12.95 1.45
CA ALA A 52 -3.12 -11.61 1.71
C ALA A 52 -4.08 -10.54 1.16
N ALA A 53 -4.50 -10.64 -0.10
CA ALA A 53 -5.45 -9.70 -0.70
C ALA A 53 -6.80 -9.65 0.07
N PHE A 54 -7.31 -10.81 0.50
CA PHE A 54 -8.50 -10.88 1.34
C PHE A 54 -8.29 -10.16 2.67
N GLN A 55 -7.21 -10.47 3.41
CA GLN A 55 -6.95 -9.84 4.70
C GLN A 55 -6.67 -8.32 4.57
N GLN A 56 -6.02 -7.90 3.48
CA GLN A 56 -5.83 -6.49 3.16
C GLN A 56 -7.16 -5.77 2.94
N ALA A 57 -8.12 -6.42 2.28
CA ALA A 57 -9.48 -5.90 2.13
C ALA A 57 -10.20 -5.76 3.49
N GLU A 58 -9.89 -6.65 4.45
CA GLU A 58 -10.39 -6.60 5.82
C GLU A 58 -9.61 -5.64 6.74
N GLY A 59 -8.59 -4.95 6.22
CA GLY A 59 -7.86 -3.91 6.94
C GLY A 59 -6.46 -4.30 7.42
N LEU A 60 -5.98 -5.51 7.13
CA LEU A 60 -4.60 -5.88 7.42
C LEU A 60 -3.62 -4.97 6.67
N ARG A 61 -2.60 -4.46 7.35
CA ARG A 61 -1.52 -3.67 6.78
C ARG A 61 -0.16 -4.18 7.25
N PRO A 62 0.91 -3.99 6.47
CA PRO A 62 2.26 -4.29 6.94
C PRO A 62 2.61 -3.42 8.17
N PRO A 63 3.33 -3.97 9.16
CA PRO A 63 3.61 -3.26 10.40
C PRO A 63 4.63 -2.13 10.19
N LEU A 64 4.23 -0.88 10.44
CA LEU A 64 5.11 0.30 10.34
C LEU A 64 6.26 0.28 11.36
N ALA A 65 6.10 -0.43 12.48
CA ALA A 65 7.16 -0.58 13.48
C ALA A 65 8.42 -1.28 12.94
N GLU A 66 8.31 -2.03 11.83
CA GLU A 66 9.45 -2.68 11.18
C GLU A 66 10.23 -1.75 10.24
N VAL A 67 9.70 -0.56 9.94
CA VAL A 67 10.34 0.45 9.11
C VAL A 67 11.31 1.25 9.98
N GLU A 68 12.51 0.71 10.18
CA GLU A 68 13.53 1.35 11.01
C GLU A 68 14.19 2.55 10.31
N ALA A 69 14.58 3.55 11.11
CA ALA A 69 15.41 4.70 10.71
C ALA A 69 14.83 5.60 9.58
N GLN A 70 13.50 5.72 9.48
CA GLN A 70 12.86 6.66 8.54
C GLN A 70 12.24 7.87 9.23
N PRO A 71 12.22 9.06 8.58
CA PRO A 71 11.51 10.23 9.09
C PRO A 71 10.01 9.94 9.29
N PRO A 72 9.34 10.56 10.29
CA PRO A 72 7.90 10.40 10.50
C PRO A 72 7.05 10.68 9.26
N ALA A 73 7.49 11.62 8.41
CA ALA A 73 6.82 11.95 7.14
C ALA A 73 6.75 10.77 6.16
N VAL A 74 7.74 9.86 6.18
CA VAL A 74 7.74 8.65 5.36
C VAL A 74 6.71 7.65 5.88
N LEU A 75 6.61 7.48 7.20
CA LEU A 75 5.62 6.61 7.83
C LEU A 75 4.19 7.12 7.57
N GLU A 76 3.95 8.42 7.75
CA GLU A 76 2.66 9.05 7.47
C GLU A 76 2.28 8.88 5.98
N LEU A 77 3.25 9.04 5.08
CA LEU A 77 3.00 8.80 3.67
C LEU A 77 2.55 7.38 3.40
N MET A 78 3.27 6.37 3.91
CA MET A 78 2.89 4.97 3.72
C MET A 78 1.49 4.71 4.28
N GLU A 79 1.21 5.22 5.48
CA GLU A 79 -0.09 5.09 6.13
C GLU A 79 -1.24 5.66 5.29
N ARG A 80 -1.05 6.87 4.76
CA ARG A 80 -2.04 7.55 3.92
C ARG A 80 -2.11 6.98 2.51
N ALA A 81 -1.01 6.42 1.99
CA ALA A 81 -0.94 5.80 0.68
C ALA A 81 -1.74 4.50 0.60
N TRP A 82 -1.83 3.71 1.67
CA TRP A 82 -2.58 2.45 1.70
C TRP A 82 -3.91 2.52 2.46
N HIS A 83 -4.50 3.71 2.57
CA HIS A 83 -5.80 3.90 3.19
C HIS A 83 -6.88 3.03 2.53
N ALA A 84 -7.78 2.44 3.32
CA ALA A 84 -8.80 1.51 2.82
C ALA A 84 -9.77 2.18 1.83
N ASP A 85 -10.23 3.39 2.17
CA ASP A 85 -11.04 4.24 1.30
C ASP A 85 -10.16 4.96 0.26
N PRO A 86 -10.35 4.74 -1.05
CA PRO A 86 -9.62 5.44 -2.11
C PRO A 86 -9.76 6.97 -2.07
N ALA A 87 -10.87 7.52 -1.54
CA ALA A 87 -11.10 8.96 -1.48
C ALA A 87 -10.20 9.65 -0.44
N GLN A 88 -9.87 8.95 0.65
CA GLN A 88 -8.98 9.45 1.71
C GLN A 88 -7.51 9.14 1.45
N ARG A 89 -7.24 8.29 0.45
CA ARG A 89 -5.89 7.86 0.09
C ARG A 89 -5.08 9.00 -0.51
N MET A 90 -3.82 9.13 -0.10
CA MET A 90 -2.91 10.16 -0.63
C MET A 90 -2.73 10.01 -2.15
N SER A 91 -2.72 11.10 -2.90
CA SER A 91 -2.42 11.07 -4.33
C SER A 91 -0.91 11.13 -4.60
N PHE A 92 -0.46 10.67 -5.77
CA PHE A 92 0.95 10.86 -6.17
C PHE A 92 1.38 12.33 -6.20
N LYS A 93 0.48 13.25 -6.54
CA LYS A 93 0.75 14.68 -6.51
C LYS A 93 1.10 15.15 -5.09
N ASP A 94 0.35 14.67 -4.10
CA ASP A 94 0.59 15.01 -2.70
C ASP A 94 1.88 14.34 -2.20
N MET A 95 2.12 13.07 -2.57
CA MET A 95 3.35 12.34 -2.22
C MET A 95 4.59 13.07 -2.71
N ALA A 96 4.60 13.53 -3.96
CA ALA A 96 5.70 14.30 -4.54
C ALA A 96 5.98 15.63 -3.83
N SER A 97 5.01 16.14 -3.05
CA SER A 97 5.14 17.39 -2.31
C SER A 97 5.64 17.19 -0.88
N VAL A 98 5.76 15.95 -0.39
CA VAL A 98 6.29 15.66 0.94
C VAL A 98 7.79 15.93 0.96
N LYS A 99 8.24 16.70 1.95
CA LYS A 99 9.66 17.00 2.16
C LYS A 99 10.26 15.95 3.10
N TYR A 100 11.18 15.14 2.59
CA TYR A 100 11.83 14.07 3.35
C TYR A 100 13.23 14.42 3.85
N LEU A 101 13.79 15.55 3.41
CA LEU A 101 15.13 16.02 3.74
C LEU A 101 15.03 17.46 4.28
N THR A 102 15.22 17.62 5.59
CA THR A 102 15.61 18.88 6.21
C THR A 102 16.60 18.56 7.33
#